data_AF-A0A6N9URI2-F1
#
_entry.id   AF-A0A6N9URI2-F1
#
_cell.length_a   1.000
_cell.length_b   1.000
_cell.length_c   1.000
_cell.angle_alpha   90.00
_cell.angle_beta   90.00
_cell.angle_gamma   90.00
#
_symmetry.space_group_name_H-M   'P 1'
#
loop_
_entity.id
_entity.type
_entity.pdbx_description
1 polymer ?
#
loop_
_entity_poly.entity_id
_entity_poly.type
_entity_poly.pdbx_seq_one_letter_code
_entity_poly.pdbx_strand_id
1 'polypeptide(L)'
;MAMVGLFWITEGCVYLGAKPAGTAPGVRLTEGGVEILGGEQGGRSWEWDEVRGLDVRDVAVRSAGRRLASMAFDSVVVLFTGDGEQPPLFTVCVETEGDGTVEASVLAAVTGGIHTPDEYELSRTLLARLADGTATVGELVGWRRDEPEDVAPTKEQRLALLREWTAAAPV
;
A
#
# COMPACT_ATOMS: atom_id res chain seq x y z
N MET A 1 -5.01 -7.47 11.77
CA MET A 1 -4.53 -6.53 10.73
C MET A 1 -4.06 -7.34 9.54
N ALA A 2 -4.16 -6.84 8.31
CA ALA A 2 -3.85 -7.67 7.14
C ALA A 2 -3.24 -6.87 5.99
N MET A 3 -2.39 -7.53 5.21
CA MET A 3 -1.77 -6.96 4.02
C MET A 3 -2.51 -7.46 2.77
N VAL A 4 -2.98 -6.55 1.92
CA VAL A 4 -3.55 -6.86 0.60
C VAL A 4 -2.90 -5.92 -0.43
N GLY A 5 -2.20 -6.42 -1.44
CA GLY A 5 -1.56 -5.54 -2.43
C GLY A 5 -0.45 -4.68 -1.86
N LEU A 6 -0.60 -3.36 -1.98
CA LEU A 6 0.26 -2.36 -1.34
C LEU A 6 -0.33 -1.83 -0.02
N PHE A 7 -1.46 -2.39 0.42
CA PHE A 7 -2.28 -1.84 1.48
C PHE A 7 -2.11 -2.66 2.76
N TRP A 8 -1.54 -2.04 3.79
CA TRP A 8 -1.56 -2.56 5.14
C TRP A 8 -2.80 -2.06 5.87
N ILE A 9 -3.80 -2.92 6.00
CA ILE A 9 -5.14 -2.56 6.44
C ILE A 9 -5.30 -2.86 7.94
N THR A 10 -5.70 -1.82 8.67
CA THR A 10 -6.07 -1.89 10.10
C THR A 10 -7.57 -1.64 10.26
N GLU A 11 -8.08 -1.68 11.49
CA GLU A 11 -9.50 -1.47 11.77
C GLU A 11 -9.96 0.00 11.64
N GLY A 12 -9.03 0.94 11.50
CA GLY A 12 -9.37 2.38 11.41
C GLY A 12 -8.76 3.10 10.21
N CYS A 13 -7.72 2.55 9.60
CA CYS A 13 -7.00 3.18 8.50
C CYS A 13 -6.21 2.17 7.69
N VAL A 14 -5.72 2.63 6.54
CA VAL A 14 -4.86 1.88 5.65
C VAL A 14 -3.52 2.59 5.56
N TYR A 15 -2.43 1.84 5.61
CA TYR A 15 -1.09 2.37 5.29
C TYR A 15 -0.65 1.87 3.92
N LEU A 16 0.03 2.72 3.15
CA LEU A 16 0.71 2.28 1.94
C LEU A 16 2.08 1.72 2.31
N GLY A 17 2.34 0.49 1.88
CA GLY A 17 3.51 -0.26 2.30
C GLY A 17 3.39 -0.74 3.76
N ALA A 18 4.52 -0.77 4.46
CA ALA A 18 4.58 -1.19 5.85
C ALA A 18 4.00 -0.10 6.77
N LYS A 19 3.33 -0.52 7.85
CA LYS A 19 2.96 0.41 8.91
C LYS A 19 4.23 1.10 9.45
N PRO A 20 4.33 2.44 9.41
CA PRO A 20 5.49 3.14 9.94
C PRO A 20 5.59 2.96 11.45
N ALA A 21 6.81 2.81 11.95
CA ALA A 21 7.12 2.76 13.38
C ALA A 21 7.85 4.03 13.82
N GLY A 22 7.41 4.65 14.93
CA GLY A 22 8.02 5.88 15.43
C GLY A 22 7.93 7.04 14.43
N THR A 23 9.08 7.62 14.07
CA THR A 23 9.18 8.73 13.09
C THR A 23 9.44 8.25 11.66
N ALA A 24 9.32 6.95 11.40
CA ALA A 24 9.58 6.39 10.08
C ALA A 24 8.63 6.97 9.00
N PRO A 25 9.12 7.08 7.76
CA PRO A 25 8.34 7.59 6.65
C PRO A 25 7.18 6.63 6.31
N GLY A 26 6.02 7.19 5.95
CA GLY A 26 4.85 6.42 5.58
C GLY A 26 3.75 7.29 4.97
N VAL A 27 2.75 6.66 4.37
CA VAL A 27 1.51 7.31 3.94
C VAL A 27 0.34 6.56 4.57
N ARG A 28 -0.58 7.31 5.19
CA ARG A 28 -1.80 6.80 5.80
C ARG A 28 -3.01 7.32 5.03
N LEU A 29 -3.92 6.41 4.70
CA LEU A 29 -5.22 6.69 4.12
C LEU A 29 -6.28 6.49 5.19
N THR A 30 -7.16 7.48 5.32
CA THR A 30 -8.32 7.46 6.23
C THR A 30 -9.58 7.81 5.44
N GLU A 31 -10.75 7.67 6.05
CA GLU A 31 -11.99 8.17 5.44
C GLU A 31 -11.95 9.69 5.22
N GLY A 32 -11.18 10.42 6.02
CA GLY A 32 -11.02 11.87 5.88
C GLY A 32 -10.05 12.30 4.79
N GLY A 33 -9.14 11.42 4.33
CA GLY A 33 -8.15 11.79 3.32
C GLY A 33 -6.81 11.09 3.43
N VAL A 34 -5.78 11.72 2.86
CA VAL A 34 -4.41 11.21 2.75
C VAL A 34 -3.49 11.97 3.70
N GLU A 35 -2.63 11.26 4.42
CA GLU A 35 -1.65 11.83 5.35
C GLU A 35 -0.25 11.27 5.08
N ILE A 36 0.72 12.17 4.90
CA ILE A 36 2.15 11.85 4.86
C ILE A 36 2.69 11.85 6.29
N LEU A 37 3.28 10.73 6.69
CA LEU A 37 3.84 10.48 8.00
C LEU A 37 5.37 10.54 7.98
N GLY A 38 5.96 10.81 9.14
CA GLY A 38 7.41 10.88 9.32
C GLY A 38 7.90 12.33 9.36
N GLY A 39 8.70 12.66 10.38
CA GLY A 39 9.11 14.05 10.66
C GLY A 39 9.94 14.69 9.55
N GLU A 40 10.63 13.87 8.75
CA GLU A 40 11.51 14.29 7.67
C GLU A 40 10.73 14.62 6.38
N GLN A 41 9.49 14.14 6.26
CA GLN A 41 8.65 14.30 5.07
C GLN A 41 7.73 15.54 5.13
N GLY A 42 7.85 16.34 6.19
CA GLY A 42 7.12 17.62 6.31
C GLY A 42 5.65 17.52 6.70
N GLY A 43 5.15 16.31 7.04
CA GLY A 43 3.87 16.11 7.74
C GLY A 43 2.65 16.81 7.11
N ARG A 44 2.30 16.43 5.88
CA ARG A 44 1.16 17.01 5.14
C ARG A 44 -0.06 16.10 5.19
N SER A 45 -1.24 16.70 5.10
CA SER A 45 -2.50 15.98 4.98
C SER A 45 -3.44 16.72 4.04
N TRP A 46 -4.24 15.97 3.30
CA TRP A 46 -5.24 16.49 2.37
C TRP A 46 -6.54 15.75 2.54
N GLU A 47 -7.66 16.46 2.43
CA GLU A 47 -8.97 15.85 2.28
C GLU A 47 -9.12 15.23 0.88
N TRP A 48 -10.02 14.26 0.71
CA TRP A 48 -10.17 13.55 -0.56
C TRP A 48 -10.57 14.47 -1.73
N ASP A 49 -11.27 15.56 -1.48
CA ASP A 49 -11.63 16.57 -2.50
C ASP A 49 -10.43 17.40 -2.98
N GLU A 50 -9.36 17.49 -2.20
CA GLU A 50 -8.10 18.13 -2.59
C GLU A 50 -7.21 17.20 -3.41
N VAL A 51 -7.39 15.88 -3.28
CA VAL A 51 -6.61 14.84 -3.97
C VAL A 51 -7.15 14.64 -5.39
N ARG A 52 -6.27 14.75 -6.38
CA ARG A 52 -6.57 14.57 -7.81
C ARG A 52 -5.98 13.30 -8.40
N GLY A 53 -5.04 12.68 -7.70
CA GLY A 53 -4.40 11.46 -8.14
C GLY A 53 -3.59 10.83 -7.02
N LEU A 54 -3.53 9.50 -7.03
CA LEU A 54 -2.71 8.74 -6.10
C LEU A 54 -2.02 7.61 -6.86
N ASP A 55 -0.70 7.57 -6.80
CA ASP A 55 0.10 6.61 -7.56
C ASP A 55 1.35 6.17 -6.79
N VAL A 56 2.04 5.15 -7.30
CA VAL A 56 3.30 4.65 -6.73
C VAL A 56 4.37 4.43 -7.80
N ARG A 57 5.63 4.63 -7.40
CA ARG A 57 6.83 4.41 -8.23
C ARG A 57 7.86 3.60 -7.46
N ASP A 58 8.80 3.02 -8.20
CA ASP A 58 9.96 2.29 -7.65
C ASP A 58 9.61 1.09 -6.77
N VAL A 59 8.38 0.57 -6.89
CA VAL A 59 7.98 -0.66 -6.22
C VAL A 59 8.75 -1.84 -6.80
N ALA A 60 9.36 -2.64 -5.93
CA ALA A 60 9.97 -3.89 -6.34
C ALA A 60 8.88 -4.86 -6.83
N VAL A 61 8.91 -5.20 -8.12
CA VAL A 61 7.99 -6.15 -8.77
C VAL A 61 8.76 -7.35 -9.30
N ARG A 62 8.24 -8.57 -9.10
CA ARG A 62 8.80 -9.79 -9.71
C ARG A 62 8.67 -9.69 -11.22
N SER A 63 9.78 -9.54 -11.93
CA SER A 63 9.77 -9.62 -13.39
C SER A 63 9.60 -11.09 -13.83
N ALA A 64 8.65 -11.34 -14.73
CA ALA A 64 8.40 -12.67 -15.30
C ALA A 64 9.63 -13.27 -16.03
N GLY A 65 10.59 -12.43 -16.42
CA GLY A 65 11.83 -12.82 -17.09
C GLY A 65 12.95 -13.34 -16.19
N ARG A 66 12.86 -13.21 -14.86
CA ARG A 66 13.91 -13.68 -13.93
C ARG A 66 13.56 -15.04 -13.33
N ARG A 67 13.32 -16.04 -14.18
CA ARG A 67 13.22 -17.47 -13.77
C ARG A 67 14.59 -18.15 -13.55
N LEU A 68 15.70 -17.41 -13.49
CA LEU A 68 17.07 -17.95 -13.31
C LEU A 68 17.88 -17.26 -12.21
N ALA A 69 17.24 -16.88 -11.10
CA ALA A 69 17.96 -16.58 -9.84
C ALA A 69 17.17 -17.03 -8.60
N SER A 70 16.35 -18.08 -8.74
CA SER A 70 15.41 -18.58 -7.73
C SER A 70 16.04 -19.42 -6.62
N MET A 71 17.22 -19.08 -6.12
CA MET A 71 17.79 -19.73 -4.92
C MET A 71 18.36 -18.76 -3.87
N ALA A 72 18.00 -17.48 -3.90
CA ALA A 72 18.54 -16.51 -2.91
C ALA A 72 17.50 -15.63 -2.20
N PHE A 73 16.21 -15.67 -2.57
CA PHE A 73 15.18 -14.83 -1.93
C PHE A 73 14.16 -15.61 -1.10
N ASP A 74 14.40 -16.90 -0.85
CA ASP A 74 13.46 -17.75 -0.08
C ASP A 74 13.57 -17.58 1.44
N SER A 75 14.31 -16.58 1.91
CA SER A 75 14.48 -16.31 3.34
C SER A 75 14.83 -14.84 3.58
N VAL A 76 13.91 -13.93 3.26
CA VAL A 76 13.95 -12.58 3.83
C VAL A 76 12.57 -12.31 4.44
N VAL A 77 12.27 -13.07 5.50
CA VAL A 77 11.53 -12.51 6.63
C VAL A 77 12.54 -11.60 7.31
N VAL A 78 12.48 -10.28 7.07
CA VAL A 78 13.23 -9.33 7.91
C VAL A 78 12.55 -9.34 9.27
N LEU A 79 12.99 -10.26 10.12
CA LEU A 79 12.92 -10.10 11.55
C LEU A 79 13.71 -8.85 11.89
N PHE A 80 13.10 -7.95 12.66
CA PHE A 80 13.75 -6.78 13.23
C PHE A 80 14.91 -7.24 14.13
N THR A 81 16.09 -7.39 13.55
CA THR A 81 17.37 -7.55 14.24
C THR A 81 18.26 -6.41 13.79
N GLY A 82 18.75 -5.62 14.74
CA GLY A 82 19.39 -4.32 14.56
C GLY A 82 20.75 -4.29 13.85
N ASP A 83 20.86 -4.96 12.70
CA ASP A 83 21.94 -4.87 11.72
C ASP A 83 21.50 -5.30 10.30
N GLY A 84 20.18 -5.32 10.03
CA GLY A 84 19.60 -5.78 8.75
C GLY A 84 19.23 -4.63 7.82
N GLU A 85 19.52 -4.78 6.53
CA GLU A 85 19.15 -3.83 5.47
C GLU A 85 17.66 -3.46 5.58
N GLN A 86 17.38 -2.16 5.69
CA GLN A 86 16.00 -1.68 5.80
C GLN A 86 15.17 -2.18 4.62
N PRO A 87 13.88 -2.53 4.81
CA PRO A 87 13.00 -2.87 3.70
C PRO A 87 13.10 -1.81 2.61
N PRO A 88 13.11 -2.20 1.32
CA PRO A 88 13.31 -1.25 0.24
C PRO A 88 12.23 -0.16 0.31
N LEU A 89 12.65 1.09 0.11
CA LEU A 89 11.73 2.21 -0.03
C LEU A 89 11.10 2.19 -1.41
N PHE A 90 9.86 2.66 -1.49
CA PHE A 90 9.22 3.04 -2.74
C PHE A 90 8.53 4.40 -2.56
N THR A 91 8.14 5.01 -3.68
CA THR A 91 7.61 6.38 -3.70
C THR A 91 6.10 6.35 -3.87
N VAL A 92 5.37 7.08 -3.05
CA VAL A 92 3.96 7.42 -3.25
C VAL A 92 3.89 8.83 -3.82
N CYS A 93 3.16 8.99 -4.91
CA CYS A 93 2.87 10.28 -5.52
C CYS A 93 1.42 10.66 -5.19
N VAL A 94 1.24 11.77 -4.47
CA VAL A 94 -0.06 12.37 -4.19
C VAL A 94 -0.19 13.61 -5.06
N GLU A 95 -1.07 13.58 -6.03
CA GLU A 95 -1.40 14.74 -6.85
C GLU A 95 -2.54 15.50 -6.18
N THR A 96 -2.35 16.80 -5.99
CA THR A 96 -3.32 17.67 -5.31
C THR A 96 -3.58 18.92 -6.12
N GLU A 97 -4.74 19.55 -5.92
CA GLU A 97 -5.08 20.80 -6.60
C GLU A 97 -4.16 21.97 -6.20
N GLY A 98 -3.77 22.04 -4.92
CA GLY A 98 -3.00 23.17 -4.38
C GLY A 98 -1.48 23.03 -4.50
N ASP A 99 -0.94 21.84 -4.25
CA ASP A 99 0.52 21.62 -4.15
C ASP A 99 1.12 20.96 -5.40
N GLY A 100 0.28 20.54 -6.36
CA GLY A 100 0.71 19.68 -7.47
C GLY A 100 1.06 18.27 -6.98
N THR A 101 2.06 17.64 -7.60
CA THR A 101 2.52 16.30 -7.19
C THR A 101 3.48 16.40 -6.02
N VAL A 102 3.08 15.82 -4.89
CA VAL A 102 3.91 15.63 -3.71
C VAL A 102 4.35 14.18 -3.62
N GLU A 103 5.66 13.95 -3.47
CA GLU A 103 6.25 12.62 -3.35
C GLU A 103 6.56 12.30 -1.89
N ALA A 104 6.19 11.11 -1.45
CA ALA A 104 6.47 10.58 -0.12
C ALA A 104 7.17 9.22 -0.23
N SER A 105 8.23 9.05 0.55
CA SER A 105 8.87 7.75 0.73
C SER A 105 8.04 6.87 1.66
N VAL A 106 7.96 5.59 1.34
CA VAL A 106 7.32 4.58 2.20
C VAL A 106 8.14 3.28 2.21
N LEU A 107 8.17 2.60 3.35
CA LEU A 107 8.86 1.31 3.48
C LEU A 107 8.00 0.20 2.86
N ALA A 108 8.61 -0.68 2.07
CA ALA A 108 7.92 -1.86 1.56
C ALA A 108 7.51 -2.81 2.69
N ALA A 109 6.25 -3.28 2.68
CA ALA A 109 5.80 -4.36 3.54
C ALA A 109 6.20 -5.70 2.94
N VAL A 110 7.39 -6.23 3.28
CA VAL A 110 7.80 -7.55 2.78
C VAL A 110 7.21 -8.66 3.67
N THR A 111 5.89 -8.84 3.64
CA THR A 111 5.23 -10.05 4.15
C THR A 111 4.65 -10.83 2.98
N GLY A 112 5.32 -11.93 2.58
CA GLY A 112 4.93 -12.76 1.43
C GLY A 112 5.75 -12.58 0.15
N GLY A 113 6.81 -11.75 0.18
CA GLY A 113 7.77 -11.53 -0.92
C GLY A 113 7.51 -10.27 -1.76
N ILE A 114 8.26 -10.15 -2.87
CA ILE A 114 8.15 -9.06 -3.86
C ILE A 114 6.79 -9.15 -4.61
N HIS A 115 6.09 -8.02 -4.79
CA HIS A 115 4.79 -7.96 -5.48
C HIS A 115 4.85 -8.62 -6.86
N THR A 116 3.79 -9.34 -7.22
CA THR A 116 3.62 -9.80 -8.61
C THR A 116 3.10 -8.67 -9.49
N PRO A 117 3.35 -8.70 -10.82
CA PRO A 117 2.83 -7.68 -11.74
C PRO A 117 1.33 -7.45 -11.59
N ASP A 118 0.52 -8.51 -11.55
CA ASP A 118 -0.93 -8.41 -11.38
C ASP A 118 -1.35 -7.71 -10.08
N GLU A 119 -0.69 -8.06 -8.98
CA GLU A 119 -0.97 -7.46 -7.67
C GLU A 119 -0.57 -5.98 -7.64
N TYR A 120 0.53 -5.63 -8.30
CA TYR A 120 0.98 -4.24 -8.45
C TYR A 120 -0.01 -3.42 -9.29
N GLU A 121 -0.40 -3.90 -10.47
CA GLU A 121 -1.33 -3.20 -11.36
C GLU A 121 -2.71 -3.02 -10.73
N LEU A 122 -3.22 -4.05 -10.04
CA LEU A 122 -4.48 -3.93 -9.31
C LEU A 122 -4.38 -2.95 -8.14
N SER A 123 -3.24 -2.93 -7.43
CA SER A 123 -3.02 -1.96 -6.35
C SER A 123 -3.01 -0.53 -6.87
N ARG A 124 -2.34 -0.28 -8.00
CA ARG A 124 -2.36 1.03 -8.67
C ARG A 124 -3.75 1.43 -9.13
N THR A 125 -4.50 0.48 -9.69
CA THR A 125 -5.90 0.70 -10.09
C THR A 125 -6.76 1.09 -8.89
N LEU A 126 -6.55 0.45 -7.74
CA LEU A 126 -7.27 0.79 -6.52
C LEU A 126 -6.88 2.18 -5.99
N LEU A 127 -5.60 2.58 -6.07
CA LEU A 127 -5.18 3.95 -5.71
C LEU A 127 -5.87 5.00 -6.57
N ALA A 128 -5.92 4.79 -7.89
CA ALA A 128 -6.62 5.68 -8.81
C ALA A 128 -8.12 5.77 -8.45
N ARG A 129 -8.77 4.64 -8.18
CA ARG A 129 -10.19 4.62 -7.79
C ARG A 129 -10.47 5.32 -6.46
N LEU A 130 -9.57 5.21 -5.49
CA LEU A 130 -9.67 5.93 -4.22
C LEU A 130 -9.57 7.45 -4.45
N ALA A 131 -8.62 7.89 -5.27
CA ALA A 131 -8.49 9.31 -5.64
C ALA A 131 -9.72 9.82 -6.41
N ASP A 132 -10.29 9.01 -7.29
CA ASP A 132 -11.49 9.35 -8.06
C ASP A 132 -12.81 9.18 -7.26
N GLY A 133 -12.74 8.71 -6.00
CA GLY A 133 -13.89 8.45 -5.14
C GLY A 133 -14.80 7.28 -5.59
N THR A 134 -14.32 6.44 -6.52
CA THR A 134 -15.05 5.25 -7.01
C THR A 134 -14.76 3.99 -6.19
N ALA A 135 -13.83 4.09 -5.24
CA ALA A 135 -13.63 3.19 -4.12
C ALA A 135 -13.41 4.04 -2.86
N THR A 136 -13.62 3.48 -1.67
CA THR A 136 -13.45 4.19 -0.41
C THR A 136 -12.53 3.45 0.54
N VAL A 137 -11.85 4.19 1.43
CA VAL A 137 -11.07 3.58 2.52
C VAL A 137 -11.98 2.77 3.46
N GLY A 138 -13.25 3.19 3.59
CA GLY A 138 -14.26 2.49 4.37
C GLY A 138 -14.53 1.06 3.90
N GLU A 139 -14.49 0.78 2.60
CA GLU A 139 -14.64 -0.59 2.06
C GLU A 139 -13.51 -1.52 2.53
N LEU A 140 -12.25 -1.04 2.47
CA LEU A 140 -11.07 -1.80 2.90
C LEU A 140 -11.08 -2.04 4.40
N VAL A 141 -11.38 -0.99 5.18
CA VAL A 141 -11.47 -1.06 6.63
C VAL A 141 -12.64 -1.92 7.08
N GLY A 142 -13.77 -1.85 6.38
CA GLY A 142 -14.96 -2.68 6.60
C GLY A 142 -14.62 -4.16 6.48
N TRP A 143 -14.01 -4.57 5.36
CA TRP A 143 -13.50 -5.93 5.18
C TRP A 143 -12.61 -6.37 6.34
N ARG A 144 -11.66 -5.52 6.76
CA ARG A 144 -10.75 -5.86 7.86
C ARG A 144 -11.48 -6.02 9.20
N ARG A 145 -12.57 -5.32 9.46
CA ARG A 145 -13.37 -5.48 10.69
C ARG A 145 -14.19 -6.76 10.70
N ASP A 146 -14.63 -7.21 9.52
CA ASP A 146 -15.45 -8.42 9.39
C ASP A 146 -14.62 -9.71 9.50
N GLU A 147 -13.31 -9.62 9.27
CA GLU A 147 -12.38 -10.76 9.32
C GLU A 147 -11.74 -10.98 10.70
N PRO A 148 -11.42 -12.24 11.08
CA PRO A 148 -10.69 -12.56 12.31
C PRO A 148 -9.38 -11.76 12.47
N GLU A 149 -8.98 -11.48 13.71
CA GLU A 149 -7.81 -10.62 14.04
C GLU A 149 -6.50 -11.14 13.43
N ASP A 150 -6.34 -12.46 13.41
CA ASP A 150 -5.17 -13.23 12.98
C ASP A 150 -5.18 -13.59 11.49
N VAL A 151 -6.13 -13.07 10.70
CA VAL A 151 -6.17 -13.36 9.26
C VAL A 151 -4.92 -12.80 8.57
N ALA A 152 -4.23 -13.68 7.86
CA ALA A 152 -3.20 -13.33 6.90
C ALA A 152 -3.62 -13.89 5.54
N PRO A 153 -4.24 -13.07 4.65
CA PRO A 153 -4.79 -13.58 3.40
C PRO A 153 -3.69 -14.18 2.54
N THR A 154 -3.97 -15.36 1.99
CA THR A 154 -3.10 -16.00 1.00
C THR A 154 -2.96 -15.12 -0.24
N LYS A 155 -1.97 -15.41 -1.08
CA LYS A 155 -1.78 -14.69 -2.35
C LYS A 155 -3.04 -14.68 -3.23
N GLU A 156 -3.75 -15.80 -3.32
CA GLU A 156 -4.96 -15.90 -4.13
C GLU A 156 -6.10 -15.05 -3.56
N GLN A 157 -6.26 -15.06 -2.23
CA GLN A 157 -7.24 -14.21 -1.55
C GLN A 157 -6.92 -12.72 -1.72
N ARG A 158 -5.64 -12.32 -1.60
CA ARG A 158 -5.22 -10.93 -1.86
C ARG A 158 -5.58 -10.47 -3.27
N LEU A 159 -5.32 -11.30 -4.28
CA LEU A 159 -5.68 -10.98 -5.66
C LEU A 159 -7.20 -10.95 -5.89
N ALA A 160 -7.96 -11.81 -5.22
CA ALA A 160 -9.41 -11.81 -5.29
C ALA A 160 -9.99 -10.51 -4.70
N LEU A 161 -9.55 -10.11 -3.50
CA LEU A 161 -9.95 -8.86 -2.86
C LEU A 161 -9.61 -7.64 -3.72
N LEU A 162 -8.39 -7.59 -4.27
CA LEU A 162 -7.99 -6.50 -5.16
C LEU A 162 -8.86 -6.43 -6.42
N ARG A 163 -9.23 -7.57 -7.01
CA ARG A 163 -10.14 -7.61 -8.16
C ARG A 163 -11.55 -7.17 -7.79
N GLU A 164 -12.01 -7.52 -6.60
CA GLU A 164 -13.30 -7.09 -6.08
C GLU A 164 -13.35 -5.58 -5.91
N TRP A 165 -12.37 -4.98 -5.20
CA TRP A 165 -12.32 -3.53 -4.97
C TRP A 165 -12.04 -2.70 -6.25
N THR A 166 -11.44 -3.33 -7.27
CA THR A 166 -11.19 -2.67 -8.57
C THR A 166 -12.28 -2.95 -9.61
N ALA A 167 -13.20 -3.87 -9.34
CA ALA A 167 -14.37 -4.04 -10.19
C ALA A 167 -15.18 -2.75 -10.19
N ALA A 168 -15.67 -2.33 -11.35
CA ALA A 168 -16.58 -1.20 -11.42
C ALA A 168 -17.81 -1.50 -10.54
N ALA A 169 -18.17 -0.56 -9.66
CA ALA A 169 -19.44 -0.65 -8.97
C ALA A 169 -20.56 -0.73 -10.03
N PRO A 170 -21.54 -1.64 -9.91
CA PRO A 170 -22.68 -1.65 -10.82
C PRO A 170 -23.37 -0.29 -10.74
N VAL A 171 -23.50 0.35 -11.91
CA VAL A 171 -24.16 1.65 -12.12
C VAL A 171 -25.66 1.54 -11.88
#